data_AF-A0A2H0UGD3-F1
#
_entry.id   AF-A0A2H0UGD3-F1
#
_cell.length_a   1.000
_cell.length_b   1.000
_cell.length_c   1.000
_cell.angle_alpha   90.00
_cell.angle_beta   90.00
_cell.angle_gamma   90.00
#
_symmetry.space_group_name_H-M   'P 1'
#
loop_
_entity.id
_entity.type
_entity.pdbx_description
1 polymer ?
#
loop_
_entity_poly.entity_id
_entity_poly.type
_entity_poly.pdbx_seq_one_letter_code
_entity_poly.pdbx_strand_id
1 'polypeptide(L)'
;MFVAQHNEIGRIGEDVACETLRKRGHRIISRNYRKKYGEIDIISHERGKLYFWEVKSVSYETHREKSKSVPYETYRPEENVHHKKLLRLSRVIQEYLVSYETKGDWEFGVLVVYLDIENKRAKVRTISNIVIGA
;
A
#
# COMPACT_ATOMS: atom_id res chain seq x y z
N MET A 1 16.23 -17.41 -15.52
CA MET A 1 14.87 -17.12 -15.01
C MET A 1 14.83 -15.63 -14.67
N PHE A 2 14.34 -14.78 -15.57
CA PHE A 2 14.31 -13.33 -15.35
C PHE A 2 13.13 -13.00 -14.45
N VAL A 3 13.40 -12.75 -13.16
CA VAL A 3 12.41 -12.10 -12.31
C VAL A 3 12.34 -10.65 -12.80
N ALA A 4 11.17 -10.22 -13.29
CA ALA A 4 11.00 -8.85 -13.76
C ALA A 4 11.45 -7.88 -12.65
N GLN A 5 12.37 -6.97 -12.95
CA GLN A 5 12.97 -5.99 -12.02
C GLN A 5 11.92 -5.24 -11.18
N HIS A 6 10.71 -5.08 -11.72
CA HIS A 6 9.54 -4.53 -11.04
C HIS A 6 9.11 -5.31 -9.77
N ASN A 7 9.21 -6.64 -9.79
CA ASN A 7 8.82 -7.49 -8.66
C ASN A 7 9.78 -7.37 -7.48
N GLU A 8 11.08 -7.20 -7.76
CA GLU A 8 12.08 -7.01 -6.71
C GLU A 8 11.96 -5.62 -6.06
N ILE A 9 11.72 -4.57 -6.86
CA ILE A 9 11.44 -3.21 -6.37
C ILE A 9 10.17 -3.18 -5.51
N GLY A 10 9.13 -3.91 -5.90
CA GLY A 10 7.91 -4.09 -5.10
C GLY A 10 8.21 -4.68 -3.73
N ARG A 11 8.92 -5.82 -3.71
CA ARG A 11 9.32 -6.53 -2.48
C ARG A 11 10.15 -5.65 -1.54
N ILE A 12 11.17 -4.96 -2.07
CA ILE A 12 12.01 -4.05 -1.28
C ILE A 12 11.17 -2.92 -0.69
N GLY A 13 10.23 -2.37 -1.48
CA GLY A 13 9.33 -1.33 -0.99
C GLY A 13 8.44 -1.80 0.15
N GLU A 14 7.85 -3.00 0.05
CA GLU A 14 7.06 -3.58 1.15
C GLU A 14 7.89 -3.82 2.41
N ASP A 15 9.13 -4.29 2.26
CA ASP A 15 10.04 -4.51 3.40
C ASP A 15 10.32 -3.18 4.11
N VAL A 16 10.69 -2.14 3.36
CA VAL A 16 10.91 -0.79 3.89
C VAL A 16 9.64 -0.20 4.52
N ALA A 17 8.47 -0.43 3.92
CA ALA A 17 7.19 -0.01 4.46
C ALA A 17 6.92 -0.67 5.82
N CYS A 18 7.12 -1.99 5.93
CA CYS A 18 6.97 -2.73 7.18
C CYS A 18 7.92 -2.20 8.27
N GLU A 19 9.20 -1.98 7.94
CA GLU A 19 10.15 -1.42 8.89
C GLU A 19 9.76 -0.02 9.37
N THR A 20 9.29 0.83 8.46
CA THR A 20 8.84 2.19 8.78
C THR A 20 7.63 2.15 9.70
N LEU A 21 6.64 1.30 9.42
CA LEU A 21 5.47 1.10 10.26
C LEU A 21 5.86 0.61 11.67
N ARG A 22 6.76 -0.38 11.77
CA ARG A 22 7.27 -0.86 13.06
C ARG A 22 7.96 0.25 13.86
N LYS A 23 8.81 1.06 13.22
CA LYS A 23 9.45 2.22 13.85
C LYS A 23 8.45 3.27 14.34
N ARG A 24 7.25 3.32 13.74
CA ARG A 24 6.14 4.18 14.14
C ARG A 24 5.19 3.54 15.17
N GLY A 25 5.54 2.38 15.73
CA GLY A 25 4.76 1.72 16.78
C GLY A 25 3.70 0.75 16.28
N HIS A 26 3.59 0.52 14.95
CA HIS A 26 2.66 -0.46 14.42
C HIS A 26 3.17 -1.88 14.66
N ARG A 27 2.25 -2.77 15.06
CA ARG A 27 2.44 -4.22 14.96
C ARG A 27 1.96 -4.70 13.61
N ILE A 28 2.85 -5.32 12.81
CA ILE A 28 2.46 -5.93 11.54
C ILE A 28 1.68 -7.21 11.82
N ILE A 29 0.45 -7.30 11.31
CA ILE A 29 -0.42 -8.47 11.45
C ILE A 29 -0.24 -9.40 10.26
N SER A 30 -0.22 -8.85 9.05
CA SER A 30 -0.10 -9.63 7.83
C SER A 30 0.60 -8.83 6.73
N ARG A 31 1.18 -9.56 5.79
CA ARG A 31 1.75 -9.05 4.53
C ARG A 31 1.17 -9.87 3.38
N ASN A 32 0.91 -9.23 2.24
CA ASN A 32 0.36 -9.88 1.03
C ASN A 32 -0.92 -10.69 1.34
N TYR A 33 -1.89 -10.08 2.04
CA TYR A 33 -3.15 -10.74 2.38
C TYR A 33 -4.04 -10.86 1.15
N ARG A 34 -4.16 -12.07 0.60
CA ARG A 34 -4.81 -12.33 -0.69
C ARG A 34 -6.17 -13.00 -0.57
N LYS A 35 -7.08 -12.57 -1.44
CA LYS A 35 -8.36 -13.23 -1.74
C LYS A 35 -8.49 -13.40 -3.25
N LYS A 36 -9.45 -14.21 -3.69
CA LYS A 36 -9.69 -14.48 -5.12
C LYS A 36 -9.89 -13.22 -5.98
N TYR A 37 -10.33 -12.13 -5.35
CA TYR A 37 -10.77 -10.92 -6.03
C TYR A 37 -9.95 -9.67 -5.67
N GLY A 38 -8.91 -9.79 -4.84
CA GLY A 38 -8.08 -8.66 -4.43
C GLY A 38 -7.04 -9.03 -3.38
N GLU A 39 -6.15 -8.09 -3.06
CA GLU A 39 -5.12 -8.25 -2.05
C GLU A 39 -4.92 -6.96 -1.24
N ILE A 40 -4.41 -7.11 -0.02
CA ILE A 40 -3.94 -6.00 0.82
C ILE A 40 -2.46 -6.24 1.11
N ASP A 41 -1.61 -5.27 0.79
CA ASP A 41 -0.16 -5.43 0.90
C ASP A 41 0.29 -5.59 2.35
N ILE A 42 -0.21 -4.74 3.25
CA ILE A 42 0.14 -4.81 4.68
C ILE A 42 -1.10 -4.56 5.54
N ILE A 43 -1.33 -5.43 6.54
CA ILE A 43 -2.28 -5.20 7.63
C ILE A 43 -1.48 -4.96 8.89
N SER A 44 -1.79 -3.89 9.62
CA SER A 44 -1.10 -3.55 10.86
C SER A 44 -2.06 -3.04 11.93
N HIS A 45 -1.59 -2.99 13.16
CA HIS A 45 -2.36 -2.51 14.30
C HIS A 45 -1.54 -1.54 15.14
N GLU A 46 -2.14 -0.41 15.51
CA GLU A 46 -1.53 0.62 16.33
C GLU A 46 -2.63 1.27 17.19
N ARG A 47 -2.37 1.45 18.50
CA ARG A 47 -3.30 2.08 19.48
C ARG A 47 -4.77 1.65 19.38
N GLY A 48 -5.03 0.36 19.21
CA GLY A 48 -6.39 -0.18 19.18
C GLY A 48 -7.12 -0.01 17.84
N LYS A 49 -6.42 0.47 16.80
CA LYS A 49 -6.94 0.67 15.44
C LYS A 49 -6.25 -0.25 14.45
N LEU A 50 -7.02 -0.82 13.53
CA LEU A 50 -6.49 -1.56 12.37
C LEU A 50 -6.14 -0.61 11.23
N TYR A 51 -5.06 -0.92 10.53
CA TYR A 51 -4.65 -0.20 9.33
C TYR A 51 -4.42 -1.17 8.19
N PHE A 52 -5.05 -0.87 7.06
CA PHE A 52 -4.87 -1.58 5.81
C PHE A 52 -4.07 -0.67 4.87
N TRP A 53 -2.90 -1.14 4.45
CA TRP A 53 -1.98 -0.35 3.63
C TRP A 53 -1.82 -0.95 2.25
N GLU A 54 -1.90 -0.09 1.25
CA GLU A 54 -1.37 -0.31 -0.09
C GLU A 54 0.05 0.29 -0.16
N VAL A 55 1.01 -0.41 -0.75
CA VAL A 55 2.39 0.03 -0.91
C VAL A 55 2.66 0.38 -2.37
N LYS A 56 3.17 1.59 -2.60
CA LYS A 56 3.62 2.04 -3.92
C LYS A 56 5.11 2.33 -3.91
N SER A 57 5.89 1.44 -4.53
CA SER A 57 7.32 1.66 -4.74
C SER A 57 7.58 2.59 -5.93
N VAL A 58 8.48 3.55 -5.75
CA VAL A 58 8.95 4.48 -6.78
C VAL A 58 10.48 4.46 -6.77
N SER A 59 11.11 3.89 -7.81
CA SER A 59 12.57 3.95 -7.96
C SER A 59 12.99 5.25 -8.65
N TYR A 60 14.26 5.64 -8.49
CA TYR A 60 14.85 6.80 -9.16
C TYR A 60 14.73 6.74 -10.70
N GLU A 61 14.93 5.56 -11.31
CA GLU A 61 14.72 5.34 -12.75
C GLU A 61 13.26 5.61 -13.17
N THR A 62 12.29 5.07 -12.42
CA THR A 62 10.86 5.32 -12.66
C THR A 62 10.48 6.79 -12.40
N HIS A 63 11.23 7.51 -11.55
CA HIS A 63 11.01 8.92 -11.23
C HIS A 63 11.36 9.85 -12.39
N ARG A 64 12.38 9.52 -13.19
CA ARG A 64 12.74 10.26 -14.42
C ARG A 64 11.64 10.15 -15.48
N GLU A 65 11.04 8.97 -15.64
CA GLU A 65 9.93 8.75 -16.57
C GLU A 65 8.63 9.41 -16.11
N LYS A 66 8.34 9.36 -14.80
CA LYS A 66 7.13 9.95 -14.19
C LYS A 66 7.21 11.44 -13.88
N SER A 67 8.38 12.08 -13.94
CA SER A 67 8.49 13.55 -13.77
C SER A 67 7.80 14.37 -14.87
N LYS A 68 7.28 13.73 -15.93
CA LYS A 68 6.37 14.35 -16.92
C LYS A 68 4.88 14.16 -16.63
N SER A 69 4.52 13.37 -15.62
CA SER A 69 3.13 13.03 -15.34
C SER A 69 2.94 12.58 -13.89
N VAL A 70 2.02 13.28 -13.22
CA VAL A 70 1.44 12.97 -11.90
C VAL A 70 2.10 13.67 -10.70
N PRO A 71 1.75 14.95 -10.46
CA PRO A 71 1.30 15.33 -9.12
C PRO A 71 0.15 14.39 -8.71
N TYR A 72 0.22 13.84 -7.50
CA TYR A 72 -0.74 12.87 -6.95
C TYR A 72 -2.23 13.30 -7.02
N GLU A 73 -2.50 14.58 -7.32
CA GLU A 73 -3.85 15.14 -7.40
C GLU A 73 -4.47 15.17 -8.80
N THR A 74 -3.87 14.57 -9.83
CA THR A 74 -4.50 14.52 -11.16
C THR A 74 -4.54 13.09 -11.72
N TYR A 75 -5.34 12.28 -11.04
CA TYR A 75 -5.89 11.01 -11.51
C TYR A 75 -6.91 11.24 -12.62
N ARG A 76 -6.64 10.85 -13.87
CA ARG A 76 -7.61 10.72 -15.01
C ARG A 76 -6.98 9.83 -16.11
N PRO A 77 -7.71 9.21 -17.08
CA PRO A 77 -9.12 9.33 -17.47
C PRO A 77 -9.92 7.99 -17.55
N GLU A 78 -9.39 6.85 -17.11
CA GLU A 78 -10.06 5.52 -17.18
C GLU A 78 -10.71 5.10 -15.84
N GLU A 79 -11.16 6.06 -15.03
CA GLU A 79 -11.49 5.98 -13.59
C GLU A 79 -12.29 4.75 -13.10
N ASN A 80 -13.00 4.05 -13.98
CA ASN A 80 -13.57 2.71 -13.73
C ASN A 80 -12.55 1.68 -13.24
N VAL A 81 -11.33 1.64 -13.81
CA VAL A 81 -10.30 0.66 -13.40
C VAL A 81 -9.85 0.94 -11.97
N HIS A 82 -9.72 2.22 -11.61
CA HIS A 82 -9.35 2.62 -10.25
C HIS A 82 -10.50 2.38 -9.26
N HIS A 83 -11.74 2.71 -9.62
CA HIS A 83 -12.90 2.42 -8.80
C HIS A 83 -13.06 0.91 -8.56
N LYS A 84 -12.88 0.07 -9.59
CA LYS A 84 -12.85 -1.40 -9.45
C LYS A 84 -11.76 -1.87 -8.49
N LYS A 85 -10.56 -1.25 -8.51
CA LYS A 85 -9.51 -1.58 -7.53
C LYS A 85 -9.94 -1.21 -6.11
N LEU A 86 -10.48 0.00 -5.91
CA LEU A 86 -10.98 0.43 -4.60
C LEU A 86 -12.14 -0.46 -4.09
N LEU A 87 -13.06 -0.86 -4.96
CA LEU A 87 -14.14 -1.80 -4.62
C LEU A 87 -13.61 -3.17 -4.23
N ARG A 88 -12.58 -3.69 -4.94
CA ARG A 88 -11.93 -4.95 -4.58
C ARG A 88 -11.26 -4.85 -3.22
N LEU A 89 -10.52 -3.77 -2.95
CA LEU A 89 -9.88 -3.51 -1.67
C LEU A 89 -10.91 -3.42 -0.55
N SER A 90 -11.97 -2.63 -0.74
CA SER A 90 -13.07 -2.52 0.23
C SER A 90 -13.68 -3.90 0.52
N ARG A 91 -13.97 -4.70 -0.51
CA ARG A 91 -14.49 -6.06 -0.32
C ARG A 91 -13.54 -6.96 0.49
N VAL A 92 -12.23 -6.89 0.25
CA VAL A 92 -11.24 -7.69 1.00
C VAL A 92 -11.18 -7.24 2.46
N ILE A 93 -11.24 -5.93 2.70
CA ILE A 93 -11.24 -5.35 4.05
C ILE A 93 -12.49 -5.76 4.82
N GLN A 94 -13.67 -5.62 4.22
CA GLN A 94 -14.93 -6.04 4.85
C GLN A 94 -14.93 -7.54 5.19
N GLU A 95 -14.46 -8.39 4.28
CA GLU A 95 -14.34 -9.83 4.55
C GLU A 95 -13.36 -10.10 5.70
N TYR A 96 -12.25 -9.37 5.79
CA TYR A 96 -11.31 -9.47 6.92
C TYR A 96 -12.01 -9.08 8.23
N LEU A 97 -12.67 -7.93 8.28
CA LEU A 97 -13.33 -7.45 9.50
C LEU A 97 -14.35 -8.45 10.04
N VAL A 98 -15.15 -9.05 9.15
CA VAL A 98 -16.12 -10.11 9.50
C VAL A 98 -15.42 -11.38 9.96
N SER A 99 -14.42 -11.87 9.21
CA SER A 99 -13.77 -13.16 9.48
C SER A 99 -13.02 -13.20 10.81
N TYR A 100 -12.56 -12.05 11.29
CA TYR A 100 -11.80 -11.92 12.54
C TYR A 100 -12.60 -11.26 13.67
N GLU A 101 -13.92 -11.11 13.51
CA GLU A 101 -14.81 -10.44 14.48
C GLU A 101 -14.23 -9.13 15.04
N THR A 102 -13.63 -8.33 14.15
CA THR A 102 -12.82 -7.21 14.60
C THR A 102 -13.72 -6.11 15.15
N LYS A 103 -13.55 -5.78 16.43
CA LYS A 103 -14.22 -4.64 17.08
C LYS A 103 -13.24 -3.48 17.16
N GLY A 104 -13.59 -2.34 16.57
CA GLY A 104 -12.79 -1.12 16.63
C GLY A 104 -12.69 -0.39 15.30
N ASP A 105 -12.07 0.79 15.34
CA ASP A 105 -11.85 1.59 14.15
C ASP A 105 -10.84 0.92 13.23
N TRP A 106 -10.97 1.23 11.95
CA TRP A 106 -9.96 0.90 10.95
C TRP A 106 -9.70 2.08 10.03
N GLU A 107 -8.54 2.05 9.38
CA GLU A 107 -8.18 3.04 8.38
C GLU A 107 -7.52 2.37 7.17
N PHE A 108 -7.76 2.93 6.00
CA PHE A 108 -7.02 2.59 4.80
C PHE A 108 -6.10 3.74 4.39
N GLY A 109 -4.88 3.38 4.02
CA GLY A 109 -3.90 4.34 3.57
C GLY A 109 -2.95 3.79 2.52
N VAL A 110 -2.16 4.68 1.93
CA VAL A 110 -1.13 4.35 0.95
C VAL A 110 0.23 4.75 1.50
N LEU A 111 1.18 3.82 1.47
CA LEU A 111 2.59 4.07 1.74
C LEU A 111 3.34 4.19 0.42
N VAL A 112 3.81 5.39 0.12
CA VAL A 112 4.67 5.62 -1.04
C VAL A 112 6.13 5.50 -0.61
N VAL A 113 6.84 4.54 -1.19
CA VAL A 113 8.23 4.23 -0.86
C VAL A 113 9.12 4.66 -2.02
N TYR A 114 9.85 5.75 -1.82
CA TYR A 114 10.85 6.22 -2.76
C TYR A 114 12.16 5.48 -2.49
N LEU A 115 12.66 4.75 -3.49
CA LEU A 115 13.85 3.92 -3.42
C LEU A 115 14.96 4.49 -4.29
N ASP A 116 16.10 4.72 -3.65
CA ASP A 116 17.39 4.99 -4.28
C ASP A 116 18.28 3.78 -4.00
N ILE A 117 18.22 2.82 -4.93
CA ILE A 117 18.91 1.53 -4.80
C ILE A 117 20.43 1.71 -4.84
N GLU A 118 20.92 2.61 -5.70
CA GLU A 118 22.35 2.90 -5.84
C GLU A 118 22.95 3.40 -4.52
N ASN A 119 22.28 4.36 -3.87
CA ASN A 119 22.77 4.94 -2.62
C ASN A 119 22.23 4.22 -1.37
N LYS A 120 21.47 3.13 -1.53
CA LYS A 120 20.81 2.38 -0.45
C LYS A 120 19.98 3.27 0.48
N ARG A 121 19.26 4.23 -0.09
CA ARG A 121 18.39 5.16 0.65
C ARG A 121 16.94 4.89 0.33
N ALA A 122 16.09 5.09 1.33
CA ALA A 122 14.65 5.03 1.15
C ALA A 122 13.97 6.16 1.92
N LYS A 123 12.91 6.70 1.32
CA LYS A 123 12.01 7.67 1.96
C LYS A 123 10.59 7.17 1.86
N VAL A 124 9.87 7.17 2.98
CA VAL A 124 8.46 6.73 3.02
C VAL A 124 7.56 7.91 3.31
N ARG A 125 6.58 8.12 2.44
CA ARG A 125 5.47 9.07 2.63
C ARG A 125 4.18 8.30 2.86
N THR A 126 3.40 8.74 3.85
CA THR A 126 2.08 8.18 4.13
C THR A 126 1.00 9.09 3.58
N ILE A 127 -0.02 8.49 3.00
CA ILE A 127 -1.27 9.13 2.61
C ILE A 127 -2.37 8.39 3.35
N SER A 128 -2.92 9.02 4.38
CA SER A 128 -3.90 8.48 5.32
C SER A 128 -5.31 9.00 5.04
N ASN A 129 -6.31 8.47 5.74
CA ASN A 129 -7.72 8.89 5.63
C ASN A 129 -8.32 8.76 4.22
N ILE A 130 -7.94 7.72 3.48
CA ILE A 130 -8.55 7.47 2.18
C ILE A 130 -9.89 6.77 2.43
N VAL A 131 -10.99 7.47 2.14
CA VAL A 131 -12.33 6.89 2.19
C VAL A 131 -12.47 5.93 1.01
N ILE A 132 -12.48 4.64 1.32
CA ILE A 132 -12.84 3.59 0.37
C ILE A 132 -14.25 3.15 0.69
N GLY A 133 -15.12 3.23 -0.33
CA GLY A 133 -16.56 3.05 -0.24
C GLY A 133 -16.94 1.88 0.68
N ALA A 134 -17.68 2.22 1.72
CA ALA A 134 -18.39 1.28 2.58
C ALA A 134 -19.59 0.71 1.83
#